data_AF-A0A955QWP3-F1
#
_entry.id   AF-A0A955QWP3-F1
#
_cell.length_a   1.000
_cell.length_b   1.000
_cell.length_c   1.000
_cell.angle_alpha   90.00
_cell.angle_beta   90.00
_cell.angle_gamma   90.00
#
_symmetry.space_group_name_H-M   'P 1'
#
loop_
_entity.id
_entity.type
_entity.pdbx_description
1 polymer ?
#
loop_
_entity_poly.entity_id
_entity_poly.type
_entity_poly.pdbx_seq_one_letter_code
_entity_poly.pdbx_strand_id
1 'polypeptide(L)'
;MKYVSKNKIWSTIMAVMLIVVVGSMTLLTNGQAAMTKDFTLDRDAMTKYILATVQAARTIYVKSVLRKIKKAGMTASEDWVKEDHAVMLPAQFVKSLGYEIQGYELSLVGTDPLYDTNLPKTPKEKEMLGKLASGKEKMITFQDGTQYKGMSADFAISQGCADCHNQHKRTKKRDWKKGDFMGAIIIRMRG
;
A
#
# COMPACT_ATOMS: atom_id res chain seq x y z
N MET A 1 -25.57 23.86 69.65
CA MET A 1 -25.03 22.55 69.18
C MET A 1 -25.41 22.15 67.74
N LYS A 2 -26.03 23.02 66.92
CA LYS A 2 -26.39 22.73 65.50
C LYS A 2 -25.37 23.21 64.44
N TYR A 3 -24.39 24.03 64.84
CA TYR A 3 -23.43 24.65 63.91
C TYR A 3 -22.22 23.73 63.60
N VAL A 4 -21.76 22.96 64.60
CA VAL A 4 -20.63 22.03 64.46
C VAL A 4 -20.96 20.83 63.56
N SER A 5 -22.22 20.38 63.53
CA SER A 5 -22.64 19.27 62.66
C SER A 5 -22.70 19.67 61.18
N LYS A 6 -23.10 20.90 60.86
CA LYS A 6 -23.12 21.41 59.48
C LYS A 6 -21.72 21.48 58.87
N ASN A 7 -20.70 21.90 59.63
CA ASN A 7 -19.31 21.96 59.17
C ASN A 7 -18.74 20.55 58.92
N LYS A 8 -19.06 19.58 59.77
CA LYS A 8 -18.66 18.16 59.56
C LYS A 8 -19.32 17.53 58.33
N ILE A 9 -20.58 17.87 58.06
CA ILE A 9 -21.32 17.42 56.87
C ILE A 9 -20.74 18.05 55.60
N TRP A 10 -20.42 19.34 55.63
CA TRP A 10 -19.80 20.02 54.48
C TRP A 10 -18.38 19.51 54.20
N SER A 11 -17.57 19.26 55.24
CA SER A 11 -16.23 18.70 55.06
C SER A 11 -16.25 17.27 54.53
N THR A 12 -17.24 16.45 54.91
CA THR A 12 -17.40 15.09 54.37
C THR A 12 -17.89 15.11 52.92
N ILE A 13 -18.83 15.98 52.56
CA ILE A 13 -19.28 16.15 51.17
C ILE A 13 -18.12 16.60 50.27
N MET A 14 -17.31 17.58 50.72
CA MET A 14 -16.13 18.01 49.96
C MET A 14 -15.09 16.90 49.80
N ALA A 15 -14.82 16.12 50.84
CA ALA A 15 -13.87 15.01 50.75
C ALA A 15 -14.34 13.93 49.76
N VAL A 16 -15.63 13.59 49.77
CA VAL A 16 -16.22 12.63 48.83
C VAL A 16 -16.18 13.16 47.39
N MET A 17 -16.52 14.43 47.16
CA MET A 17 -16.41 15.03 45.83
C MET A 17 -14.96 15.02 45.33
N LEU A 18 -13.98 15.31 46.18
CA LEU A 18 -12.57 15.29 45.80
C LEU A 18 -12.12 13.88 45.39
N ILE A 19 -12.55 12.85 46.11
CA ILE A 19 -12.26 11.45 45.78
C ILE A 19 -12.90 11.04 44.46
N VAL A 20 -14.15 11.47 44.20
CA VAL A 20 -14.85 11.19 42.93
C VAL A 20 -14.19 11.92 41.76
N VAL A 21 -13.74 13.17 41.94
CA VAL A 21 -13.04 13.92 40.89
C VAL A 21 -11.66 13.33 40.61
N VAL A 22 -10.86 13.03 41.64
CA VAL A 22 -9.54 12.41 41.45
C VAL A 22 -9.67 10.99 40.86
N GLY A 23 -10.64 10.21 41.32
CA GLY A 23 -10.94 8.87 40.81
C GLY A 23 -11.45 8.88 39.36
N SER A 24 -12.26 9.86 38.98
CA SER A 24 -12.70 10.01 37.59
C SER A 24 -11.58 10.50 36.68
N MET A 25 -10.67 11.36 37.17
CA MET A 25 -9.48 11.79 36.44
C MET A 25 -8.51 10.63 36.17
N THR A 26 -8.29 9.73 37.14
CA THR A 26 -7.42 8.56 36.94
C THR A 26 -8.02 7.51 36.01
N LEU A 27 -9.35 7.34 36.02
CA LEU A 27 -10.06 6.49 35.06
C LEU A 27 -10.01 7.05 33.63
N LEU A 28 -10.09 8.37 33.47
CA LEU A 28 -9.97 9.03 32.17
C LEU A 28 -8.54 8.92 31.60
N THR A 29 -7.50 9.12 32.42
CA THR A 29 -6.10 9.00 31.94
C THR A 29 -5.73 7.56 31.60
N ASN A 30 -6.18 6.58 32.39
CA ASN A 30 -5.91 5.16 32.13
C ASN A 30 -6.74 4.62 30.95
N GLY A 31 -7.98 5.09 30.78
CA GLY A 31 -8.82 4.76 29.62
C GLY A 31 -8.28 5.32 28.31
N GLN A 32 -7.73 6.54 28.32
CA GLN A 32 -7.04 7.12 27.15
C GLN A 32 -5.76 6.37 26.81
N ALA A 33 -4.96 5.99 27.81
CA ALA A 33 -3.73 5.22 27.59
C ALA A 33 -4.00 3.83 27.00
N ALA A 34 -5.10 3.17 27.39
CA ALA A 34 -5.53 1.88 26.82
C ALA A 34 -5.98 2.01 25.35
N MET A 35 -6.66 3.10 24.97
CA MET A 35 -7.04 3.35 23.57
C MET A 35 -5.85 3.68 22.66
N THR A 36 -4.76 4.27 23.19
CA THR A 36 -3.57 4.60 22.39
C THR A 36 -2.59 3.44 22.21
N LYS A 37 -2.69 2.38 23.03
CA LYS A 37 -1.70 1.29 23.02
C LYS A 37 -1.91 0.27 21.88
N ASP A 38 -3.15 0.13 21.40
CA ASP A 38 -3.52 -0.90 20.41
C ASP A 38 -3.66 -0.41 18.97
N PHE A 39 -3.44 0.88 18.68
CA PHE A 39 -3.31 1.39 17.31
C PHE A 39 -1.85 1.72 16.95
N THR A 40 -0.91 0.89 17.40
CA THR A 40 0.36 0.78 16.68
C THR A 40 0.09 -0.09 15.46
N LEU A 41 -0.29 0.54 14.34
CA LEU A 41 -0.50 -0.20 13.09
C LEU A 41 0.80 -0.92 12.75
N ASP A 42 0.76 -2.25 12.78
CA ASP A 42 1.89 -3.06 12.35
C ASP A 42 2.27 -2.64 10.93
N ARG A 43 3.48 -2.09 10.80
CA ARG A 43 3.99 -1.56 9.54
C ARG A 43 4.06 -2.64 8.47
N ASP A 44 4.25 -3.90 8.85
CA ASP A 44 4.16 -5.04 7.95
C ASP A 44 2.72 -5.23 7.43
N ALA A 45 1.75 -5.38 8.33
CA ALA A 45 0.34 -5.49 7.99
C ALA A 45 -0.15 -4.32 7.13
N MET A 46 0.19 -3.07 7.50
CA MET A 46 -0.13 -1.87 6.72
C MET A 46 0.36 -1.97 5.29
N THR A 47 1.65 -2.31 5.13
CA THR A 47 2.29 -2.41 3.81
C THR A 47 1.61 -3.48 2.97
N LYS A 48 1.33 -4.64 3.56
CA LYS A 48 0.64 -5.74 2.88
C LYS A 48 -0.79 -5.37 2.48
N TYR A 49 -1.54 -4.65 3.32
CA TYR A 49 -2.89 -4.20 2.97
C TYR A 49 -2.89 -3.18 1.82
N ILE A 50 -1.96 -2.23 1.82
CA ILE A 50 -1.83 -1.28 0.71
C ILE A 50 -1.45 -2.04 -0.58
N LEU A 51 -0.45 -2.92 -0.53
CA LEU A 51 -0.05 -3.74 -1.69
C LEU A 51 -1.20 -4.58 -2.23
N ALA A 52 -1.95 -5.24 -1.34
CA ALA A 52 -3.13 -6.03 -1.71
C ALA A 52 -4.20 -5.16 -2.40
N THR A 53 -4.44 -3.96 -1.88
CA THR A 53 -5.41 -3.00 -2.43
C THR A 53 -5.01 -2.55 -3.82
N VAL A 54 -3.74 -2.15 -4.02
CA VAL A 54 -3.24 -1.71 -5.33
C VAL A 54 -3.26 -2.87 -6.34
N GLN A 55 -2.89 -4.08 -5.92
CA GLN A 55 -2.93 -5.28 -6.76
C GLN A 55 -4.37 -5.63 -7.18
N ALA A 56 -5.33 -5.51 -6.27
CA ALA A 56 -6.75 -5.69 -6.56
C ALA A 56 -7.25 -4.62 -7.55
N ALA A 57 -6.91 -3.34 -7.32
CA ALA A 57 -7.27 -2.24 -8.20
C ALA A 57 -6.72 -2.45 -9.63
N ARG A 58 -5.42 -2.79 -9.76
CA ARG A 58 -4.81 -3.13 -11.06
C ARG A 58 -5.53 -4.31 -11.71
N THR A 59 -5.84 -5.36 -10.96
CA THR A 59 -6.55 -6.54 -11.48
C THR A 59 -7.93 -6.18 -12.03
N ILE A 60 -8.69 -5.36 -11.30
CA ILE A 60 -9.99 -4.86 -11.74
C ILE A 60 -9.86 -3.99 -12.98
N TYR A 61 -8.88 -3.09 -13.01
CA TYR A 61 -8.60 -2.25 -14.19
C TYR A 61 -8.35 -3.12 -15.43
N VAL A 62 -7.50 -4.14 -15.34
CA VAL A 62 -7.21 -5.03 -16.48
C VAL A 62 -8.41 -5.90 -16.86
N LYS A 63 -9.01 -6.60 -15.90
CA LYS A 63 -10.04 -7.63 -16.18
C LYS A 63 -11.42 -7.04 -16.48
N SER A 64 -11.74 -5.87 -15.94
CA SER A 64 -13.08 -5.28 -16.05
C SER A 64 -13.09 -4.05 -16.93
N VAL A 65 -12.15 -3.11 -16.72
CA VAL A 65 -12.14 -1.82 -17.44
C VAL A 65 -11.57 -1.99 -18.84
N LEU A 66 -10.30 -2.40 -18.96
CA LEU A 66 -9.64 -2.54 -20.28
C LEU A 66 -10.38 -3.51 -21.20
N ARG A 67 -10.96 -4.60 -20.65
CA ARG A 67 -11.77 -5.53 -21.43
C ARG A 67 -13.01 -4.89 -22.05
N LYS A 68 -13.69 -3.99 -21.34
CA LYS A 68 -14.88 -3.28 -21.86
C LYS A 68 -14.48 -2.20 -22.86
N ILE A 69 -13.45 -1.43 -22.54
CA ILE A 69 -12.93 -0.35 -23.39
C ILE A 69 -12.44 -0.90 -24.73
N LYS A 70 -11.73 -2.04 -24.74
CA LYS A 70 -11.35 -2.72 -25.98
C LYS A 70 -12.55 -3.14 -26.83
N LYS A 71 -13.64 -3.60 -26.20
CA LYS A 71 -14.88 -3.93 -26.92
C LYS A 71 -15.57 -2.70 -27.50
N ALA A 72 -15.36 -1.53 -26.90
CA ALA A 72 -15.86 -0.25 -27.38
C ALA A 72 -14.97 0.41 -28.44
N GLY A 73 -13.93 -0.27 -28.94
CA GLY A 73 -13.06 0.22 -30.01
C GLY A 73 -11.89 1.11 -29.56
N MET A 74 -11.75 1.36 -28.26
CA MET A 74 -10.61 2.10 -27.71
C MET A 74 -9.42 1.18 -27.45
N THR A 75 -8.22 1.76 -27.39
CA THR A 75 -6.97 1.03 -27.16
C THR A 75 -6.29 1.44 -25.86
N ALA A 76 -5.34 0.62 -25.38
CA ALA A 76 -4.46 1.01 -24.29
C ALA A 76 -3.10 1.40 -24.89
N SER A 77 -2.60 2.58 -24.57
CA SER A 77 -1.43 3.17 -25.23
C SER A 77 -0.45 3.78 -24.23
N GLU A 78 0.83 3.78 -24.58
CA GLU A 78 1.85 4.50 -23.80
C GLU A 78 1.63 6.02 -23.87
N ASP A 79 1.08 6.52 -24.98
CA ASP A 79 0.80 7.93 -25.25
C ASP A 79 -0.67 8.30 -24.96
N TRP A 80 -1.36 7.57 -24.08
CA TRP A 80 -2.80 7.75 -23.79
C TRP A 80 -3.22 9.18 -23.42
N VAL A 81 -2.31 10.01 -22.90
CA VAL A 81 -2.58 11.42 -22.57
C VAL A 81 -2.76 12.28 -23.83
N LYS A 82 -2.13 11.88 -24.95
CA LYS A 82 -2.15 12.60 -26.24
C LYS A 82 -3.17 12.01 -27.22
N GLU A 83 -3.68 10.82 -26.96
CA GLU A 83 -4.54 10.05 -27.85
C GLU A 83 -5.96 10.00 -27.30
N ASP A 84 -6.89 10.73 -27.92
CA ASP A 84 -8.28 10.83 -27.45
C ASP A 84 -9.01 9.48 -27.32
N HIS A 85 -8.60 8.49 -28.12
CA HIS A 85 -9.20 7.14 -28.16
C HIS A 85 -8.34 6.09 -27.45
N ALA A 86 -7.53 6.51 -26.49
CA ALA A 86 -6.67 5.64 -25.71
C ALA A 86 -6.88 5.79 -24.21
N VAL A 87 -6.55 4.72 -23.49
CA VAL A 87 -6.48 4.72 -22.02
C VAL A 87 -5.11 4.24 -21.55
N MET A 88 -4.78 4.56 -20.31
CA MET A 88 -3.50 4.18 -19.72
C MET A 88 -3.28 2.66 -19.69
N LEU A 89 -2.02 2.25 -19.87
CA LEU A 89 -1.59 0.87 -19.69
C LEU A 89 -1.70 0.43 -18.22
N PRO A 90 -1.76 -0.88 -17.92
CA PRO A 90 -1.84 -1.38 -16.54
C PRO A 90 -0.70 -0.90 -15.63
N ALA A 91 0.51 -0.73 -16.19
CA ALA A 91 1.64 -0.20 -15.44
C ALA A 91 1.51 1.31 -15.17
N GLN A 92 0.98 2.06 -16.14
CA GLN A 92 0.72 3.49 -15.99
C GLN A 92 -0.38 3.73 -14.96
N PHE A 93 -1.41 2.89 -14.90
CA PHE A 93 -2.44 2.96 -13.85
C PHE A 93 -1.85 2.90 -12.43
N VAL A 94 -0.97 1.93 -12.15
CA VAL A 94 -0.28 1.83 -10.84
C VAL A 94 0.60 3.05 -10.58
N LYS A 95 1.33 3.53 -11.60
CA LYS A 95 2.17 4.73 -11.47
C LYS A 95 1.36 5.99 -11.21
N SER A 96 0.21 6.15 -11.87
CA SER A 96 -0.70 7.28 -11.64
C SER A 96 -1.28 7.23 -10.24
N LEU A 97 -1.67 6.05 -9.73
CA LEU A 97 -2.04 5.91 -8.31
C LEU A 97 -0.91 6.36 -7.39
N GLY A 98 0.33 5.94 -7.67
CA GLY A 98 1.48 6.32 -6.87
C GLY A 98 1.86 7.79 -6.95
N TYR A 99 1.51 8.48 -8.03
CA TYR A 99 1.70 9.93 -8.18
C TYR A 99 0.73 10.73 -7.29
N GLU A 100 -0.52 10.28 -7.18
CA GLU A 100 -1.55 10.95 -6.37
C GLU A 100 -1.42 10.66 -4.86
N ILE A 101 -0.77 9.56 -4.48
CA ILE A 101 -0.59 9.18 -3.09
C ILE A 101 0.52 10.01 -2.43
N GLN A 102 0.20 10.60 -1.28
CA GLN A 102 1.17 11.28 -0.42
C GLN A 102 1.61 10.37 0.74
N GLY A 103 2.85 10.54 1.19
CA GLY A 103 3.40 9.86 2.38
C GLY A 103 4.29 8.65 2.10
N TYR A 104 4.15 7.99 0.95
CA TYR A 104 5.04 6.90 0.53
C TYR A 104 5.17 6.82 -0.99
N GLU A 105 6.26 6.23 -1.48
CA GLU A 105 6.43 5.95 -2.91
C GLU A 105 5.70 4.64 -3.24
N LEU A 106 4.80 4.67 -4.22
CA LEU A 106 4.21 3.49 -4.85
C LEU A 106 4.66 3.41 -6.31
N SER A 107 5.24 2.29 -6.73
CA SER A 107 5.77 2.13 -8.08
C SER A 107 5.80 0.65 -8.49
N LEU A 108 6.52 0.35 -9.58
CA LEU A 108 6.73 -0.99 -10.12
C LEU A 108 8.22 -1.25 -10.24
N VAL A 109 8.60 -2.51 -10.04
CA VAL A 109 9.95 -3.03 -10.27
C VAL A 109 9.85 -4.30 -11.11
N GLY A 110 10.61 -4.40 -12.19
CA GLY A 110 10.56 -5.53 -13.14
C GLY A 110 11.82 -6.38 -13.13
N THR A 111 11.72 -7.65 -13.54
CA THR A 111 12.90 -8.47 -13.86
C THR A 111 13.53 -8.01 -15.18
N ASP A 112 12.68 -7.79 -16.19
CA ASP A 112 13.05 -7.33 -17.53
C ASP A 112 12.11 -6.19 -17.95
N PRO A 113 12.19 -5.02 -17.28
CA PRO A 113 11.31 -3.91 -17.57
C PRO A 113 11.61 -3.28 -18.93
N LEU A 114 10.57 -2.72 -19.57
CA LEU A 114 10.73 -1.94 -20.81
C LEU A 114 11.49 -0.62 -20.62
N TYR A 115 11.52 -0.12 -19.38
CA TYR A 115 12.16 1.14 -19.00
C TYR A 115 13.05 0.91 -17.78
N ASP A 116 14.29 1.39 -17.85
CA ASP A 116 15.28 1.19 -16.79
C ASP A 116 14.88 1.87 -15.46
N THR A 117 13.96 2.85 -15.49
CA THR A 117 13.36 3.45 -14.27
C THR A 117 12.62 2.44 -13.39
N ASN A 118 12.26 1.28 -13.94
CA ASN A 118 11.58 0.20 -13.21
C ASN A 118 12.55 -0.94 -12.84
N LEU A 119 13.87 -0.73 -12.93
CA LEU A 119 14.83 -1.68 -12.37
C LEU A 119 14.87 -1.56 -10.82
N PRO A 120 15.28 -2.62 -10.10
CA PRO A 120 15.55 -2.53 -8.67
C PRO A 120 16.56 -1.42 -8.37
N LYS A 121 16.26 -0.55 -7.40
CA LYS A 121 17.12 0.59 -7.04
C LYS A 121 18.27 0.21 -6.11
N THR A 122 18.14 -0.92 -5.41
CA THR A 122 19.14 -1.39 -4.43
C THR A 122 19.43 -2.89 -4.59
N PRO A 123 20.58 -3.38 -4.10
CA PRO A 123 20.84 -4.82 -4.04
C PRO A 123 19.77 -5.59 -3.25
N LYS A 124 19.25 -5.00 -2.17
CA LYS A 124 18.19 -5.62 -1.36
C LYS A 124 16.89 -5.75 -2.15
N GLU A 125 16.51 -4.74 -2.93
CA GLU A 125 15.35 -4.83 -3.81
C GLU A 125 15.51 -5.96 -4.85
N LYS A 126 16.72 -6.11 -5.43
CA LYS A 126 17.01 -7.20 -6.37
C LYS A 126 16.90 -8.58 -5.70
N GLU A 127 17.41 -8.72 -4.48
CA GLU A 127 17.30 -9.96 -3.68
C GLU A 127 15.83 -10.33 -3.43
N MET A 128 15.02 -9.39 -2.94
CA MET A 128 13.61 -9.62 -2.61
C MET A 128 12.76 -9.91 -3.85
N LEU A 129 13.06 -9.24 -4.96
CA LEU A 129 12.42 -9.54 -6.24
C LEU A 129 12.71 -10.98 -6.69
N GLY A 130 13.94 -11.46 -6.50
CA GLY A 130 14.33 -12.85 -6.76
C GLY A 130 13.57 -13.85 -5.87
N LYS A 131 13.32 -13.51 -4.60
CA LYS A 131 12.50 -14.33 -3.70
C LYS A 131 11.06 -14.45 -4.19
N LEU A 132 10.44 -13.34 -4.63
CA LEU A 132 9.10 -13.38 -5.23
C LEU A 132 9.06 -14.19 -6.52
N ALA A 133 10.10 -14.10 -7.36
CA ALA A 133 10.21 -14.87 -8.59
C ALA A 133 10.23 -16.40 -8.35
N SER A 134 10.71 -16.85 -7.18
CA SER A 134 10.67 -18.28 -6.80
C SER A 134 9.25 -18.82 -6.59
N GLY A 135 8.25 -17.95 -6.47
CA GLY A 135 6.84 -18.30 -6.30
C GLY A 135 6.42 -18.73 -4.89
N LYS A 136 7.37 -18.90 -3.95
CA LYS A 136 7.09 -19.29 -2.55
C LYS A 136 6.28 -18.25 -1.78
N GLU A 137 6.54 -16.98 -2.06
CA GLU A 137 5.89 -15.85 -1.41
C GLU A 137 5.21 -14.97 -2.47
N LYS A 138 4.04 -14.42 -2.14
CA LYS A 138 3.31 -13.49 -3.03
C LYS A 138 3.52 -12.04 -2.63
N MET A 139 3.85 -11.78 -1.37
CA MET A 139 4.22 -10.46 -0.86
C MET A 139 5.34 -10.60 0.15
N ILE A 140 6.27 -9.65 0.14
CA ILE A 140 7.42 -9.59 1.06
C ILE A 140 7.57 -8.16 1.54
N THR A 141 7.90 -7.99 2.82
CA THR A 141 8.31 -6.71 3.41
C THR A 141 9.71 -6.82 3.97
N PHE A 142 10.44 -5.71 4.01
CA PHE A 142 11.84 -5.70 4.43
C PHE A 142 12.34 -4.30 4.75
N GLN A 143 13.33 -4.22 5.64
CA GLN A 143 14.12 -3.01 5.87
C GLN A 143 15.24 -2.91 4.83
N ASP A 144 15.47 -1.72 4.30
CA ASP A 144 16.56 -1.40 3.36
C ASP A 144 17.13 -0.02 3.69
N GLY A 145 18.21 0.00 4.47
CA GLY A 145 18.76 1.21 5.07
C GLY A 145 17.74 1.87 6.01
N THR A 146 17.44 3.16 5.77
CA THR A 146 16.44 3.91 6.53
C THR A 146 15.02 3.72 6.03
N GLN A 147 14.81 3.01 4.91
CA GLN A 147 13.49 2.80 4.34
C GLN A 147 12.91 1.45 4.75
N TYR A 148 11.60 1.44 5.01
CA TYR A 148 10.81 0.22 5.07
C TYR A 148 10.11 0.01 3.73
N LYS A 149 10.25 -1.17 3.14
CA LYS A 149 9.75 -1.47 1.80
C LYS A 149 8.88 -2.71 1.81
N GLY A 150 7.99 -2.79 0.83
CA GLY A 150 7.22 -4.00 0.56
C GLY A 150 7.03 -4.21 -0.94
N MET A 151 6.95 -5.46 -1.35
CA MET A 151 6.72 -5.87 -2.72
C MET A 151 5.57 -6.87 -2.79
N SER A 152 4.70 -6.73 -3.79
CA SER A 152 3.73 -7.76 -4.17
C SER A 152 4.02 -8.24 -5.59
N ALA A 153 4.08 -9.56 -5.76
CA ALA A 153 4.37 -10.20 -7.05
C ALA A 153 3.38 -9.76 -8.13
N ASP A 154 3.92 -9.31 -9.26
CA ASP A 154 3.15 -8.85 -10.42
C ASP A 154 3.37 -9.76 -11.62
N PHE A 155 2.27 -10.12 -12.26
CA PHE A 155 2.22 -11.12 -13.32
C PHE A 155 1.62 -10.54 -14.60
N ALA A 156 1.87 -11.23 -15.72
CA ALA A 156 1.18 -11.02 -16.98
C ALA A 156 -0.30 -11.44 -16.85
N ILE A 157 -1.16 -10.55 -16.32
CA ILE A 157 -2.58 -10.84 -16.00
C ILE A 157 -3.39 -11.29 -17.23
N SER A 158 -3.03 -10.81 -18.41
CA SER A 158 -3.68 -11.13 -19.67
C SER A 158 -2.67 -11.39 -20.77
N GLN A 159 -3.10 -12.04 -21.86
CA GLN A 159 -2.25 -12.26 -23.02
C GLN A 159 -1.76 -10.93 -23.61
N GLY A 160 -2.62 -9.89 -23.61
CA GLY A 160 -2.22 -8.55 -24.06
C GLY A 160 -1.07 -7.93 -23.24
N CYS A 161 -0.89 -8.31 -21.98
CA CYS A 161 0.28 -7.91 -21.20
C CYS A 161 1.57 -8.52 -21.78
N ALA A 162 1.54 -9.81 -22.08
CA ALA A 162 2.67 -10.52 -22.67
C ALA A 162 2.95 -10.03 -24.11
N ASP A 163 1.92 -9.91 -24.94
CA ASP A 163 2.05 -9.52 -26.36
C ASP A 163 2.71 -8.14 -26.49
N CYS A 164 2.23 -7.16 -25.72
CA CYS A 164 2.80 -5.82 -25.72
C CYS A 164 4.29 -5.85 -25.34
N HIS A 165 4.64 -6.54 -24.25
CA HIS A 165 6.04 -6.67 -23.83
C HIS A 165 6.90 -7.43 -24.84
N ASN A 166 6.36 -8.44 -25.52
CA ASN A 166 7.07 -9.22 -26.53
C ASN A 166 7.34 -8.44 -27.81
N GLN A 167 6.46 -7.51 -28.16
CA GLN A 167 6.55 -6.72 -29.39
C GLN A 167 7.23 -5.37 -29.18
N HIS A 168 7.27 -4.86 -27.96
CA HIS A 168 7.78 -3.52 -27.66
C HIS A 168 9.24 -3.32 -28.09
N LYS A 169 9.54 -2.16 -28.69
CA LYS A 169 10.87 -1.84 -29.24
C LYS A 169 12.00 -1.86 -28.20
N ARG A 170 11.70 -1.55 -26.94
CA ARG A 170 12.67 -1.50 -25.83
C ARG A 170 12.80 -2.81 -25.05
N THR A 171 12.09 -3.86 -25.47
CA THR A 171 12.11 -5.10 -24.70
C THR A 171 13.45 -5.82 -24.80
N LYS A 172 13.91 -6.37 -23.68
CA LYS A 172 15.09 -7.26 -23.58
C LYS A 172 14.68 -8.74 -23.59
N LYS A 173 13.38 -9.04 -23.43
CA LYS A 173 12.80 -10.39 -23.31
C LYS A 173 11.50 -10.48 -24.15
N ARG A 174 11.41 -11.48 -25.03
CA ARG A 174 10.32 -11.59 -26.03
C ARG A 174 9.48 -12.88 -25.96
N ASP A 175 9.70 -13.69 -24.95
CA ASP A 175 9.06 -14.99 -24.74
C ASP A 175 8.05 -14.96 -23.58
N TRP A 176 7.54 -13.78 -23.20
CA TRP A 176 6.52 -13.65 -22.16
C TRP A 176 5.25 -14.41 -22.53
N LYS A 177 4.63 -15.01 -21.52
CA LYS A 177 3.33 -15.69 -21.59
C LYS A 177 2.40 -15.15 -20.51
N LYS A 178 1.10 -15.28 -20.74
CA LYS A 178 0.10 -15.01 -19.71
C LYS A 178 0.42 -15.85 -18.47
N GLY A 179 0.45 -15.20 -17.31
CA GLY A 179 0.77 -15.82 -16.03
C GLY A 179 2.24 -15.75 -15.64
N ASP A 180 3.14 -15.33 -16.54
CA ASP A 180 4.55 -15.16 -16.19
C ASP A 180 4.74 -14.08 -15.13
N PHE A 181 5.71 -14.31 -14.24
CA PHE A 181 6.16 -13.34 -13.26
C PHE A 181 6.96 -12.24 -13.96
N MET A 182 6.44 -11.01 -13.93
CA MET A 182 7.08 -9.87 -14.62
C MET A 182 7.87 -8.98 -13.68
N GLY A 183 7.55 -9.02 -12.38
CA GLY A 183 8.09 -8.07 -11.43
C GLY A 183 7.28 -8.01 -10.14
N ALA A 184 7.27 -6.83 -9.52
CA ALA A 184 6.46 -6.54 -8.35
C ALA A 184 5.94 -5.09 -8.36
N ILE A 185 4.77 -4.90 -7.74
CA ILE A 185 4.35 -3.59 -7.23
C ILE A 185 5.17 -3.34 -5.96
N ILE A 186 5.79 -2.18 -5.83
CA ILE A 186 6.66 -1.85 -4.70
C ILE A 186 6.19 -0.59 -3.98
N ILE A 187 6.20 -0.65 -2.65
CA ILE A 187 6.05 0.50 -1.76
C ILE A 187 7.40 0.78 -1.10
N ARG A 188 7.78 2.07 -1.02
CA ARG A 188 8.95 2.54 -0.26
C ARG A 188 8.51 3.64 0.69
N MET A 189 8.59 3.36 2.00
CA MET A 189 8.30 4.31 3.06
C MET A 189 9.61 4.83 3.64
N ARG A 190 9.71 6.16 3.78
CA ARG A 190 10.81 6.75 4.56
C ARG A 190 10.59 6.38 6.04
N GLY A 191 11.67 5.99 6.70
CA GLY A 191 11.68 5.77 8.15
C GLY A 191 11.67 7.07 8.93
#